data_AF-A0A7V5NWK8-F1
#
_entry.id   AF-A0A7V5NWK8-F1
#
_cell.length_a   1.000
_cell.length_b   1.000
_cell.length_c   1.000
_cell.angle_alpha   90.00
_cell.angle_beta   90.00
_cell.angle_gamma   90.00
#
_symmetry.space_group_name_H-M   'P 1'
#
loop_
_entity.id
_entity.type
_entity.pdbx_description
1 polymer ?
#
loop_
_entity_poly.entity_id
_entity_poly.type
_entity_poly.pdbx_seq_one_letter_code
_entity_poly.pdbx_strand_id
1 'polypeptide(L)'
;MSADFQEKLDFEAVKDAAEEGTALILDIDGFEGPLHLLLELARMQKVDLTRISILELADQYVTFIKTARDLRIELAADYLVMASWLAYLKSRLILPREEAQEQLPEAEEMAAHLAFRLQRLEAMRLAADGLFKLKQVGQNVFVRGMPEGLRSRTSPLYQA
;
A
#
# COMPACT_ATOMS: atom_id res chain seq x y z
N MET A 1 38.57 -16.09 -3.55
CA MET A 1 37.94 -14.94 -4.22
C MET A 1 37.23 -15.54 -5.42
N SER A 2 35.90 -15.57 -5.55
CA SER A 2 34.88 -14.59 -5.20
C SER A 2 33.52 -15.29 -5.08
N ALA A 3 32.78 -14.90 -4.03
CA ALA A 3 31.32 -14.90 -3.85
C ALA A 3 30.48 -16.03 -4.50
N ASP A 4 30.16 -17.03 -3.68
CA ASP A 4 28.89 -17.75 -3.79
C ASP A 4 27.76 -16.76 -3.52
N PHE A 5 27.08 -16.31 -4.56
CA PHE A 5 25.81 -15.61 -4.46
C PHE A 5 24.77 -16.66 -4.10
N GLN A 6 24.31 -16.68 -2.84
CA GLN A 6 23.27 -17.61 -2.38
C GLN A 6 21.97 -17.36 -3.15
N GLU A 7 21.70 -18.22 -4.13
CA GLU A 7 20.62 -18.08 -5.11
C GLU A 7 19.23 -18.50 -4.59
N LYS A 8 19.03 -18.72 -3.29
CA LYS A 8 17.71 -19.06 -2.73
C LYS A 8 17.50 -18.41 -1.38
N LEU A 9 16.79 -17.29 -1.39
CA LEU A 9 16.09 -16.79 -0.21
C LEU A 9 15.03 -17.84 0.15
N ASP A 10 15.22 -18.52 1.27
CA ASP A 10 14.38 -19.66 1.69
C ASP A 10 13.08 -19.12 2.33
N PHE A 11 12.07 -18.90 1.49
CA PHE A 11 10.77 -18.32 1.90
C PHE A 11 9.94 -19.24 2.81
N GLU A 12 10.31 -20.53 2.93
CA GLU A 12 9.65 -21.48 3.83
C GLU A 12 9.94 -21.16 5.30
N ALA A 13 11.16 -20.74 5.64
CA ALA A 13 11.51 -20.35 7.01
C ALA A 13 10.71 -19.12 7.51
N VAL A 14 10.27 -18.25 6.59
CA VAL A 14 9.43 -17.08 6.91
C VAL A 14 7.97 -17.50 7.16
N LYS A 15 7.49 -18.53 6.47
CA LYS A 15 6.16 -19.11 6.73
C LYS A 15 6.12 -19.84 8.06
N ASP A 16 7.13 -20.65 8.36
CA ASP A 16 7.24 -21.39 9.62
C ASP A 16 7.23 -20.43 10.82
N ALA A 17 7.97 -19.31 10.74
CA ALA A 17 7.98 -18.28 11.77
C ALA A 17 6.65 -17.50 11.92
N ALA A 18 5.84 -17.45 10.86
CA ALA A 18 4.50 -16.86 10.88
C ALA A 18 3.46 -17.80 11.51
N GLU A 19 3.59 -19.12 11.29
CA GLU A 19 2.73 -20.13 11.93
C GLU A 19 3.05 -20.30 13.43
N GLU A 20 4.30 -20.13 13.85
CA GLU A 20 4.74 -20.21 15.25
C GLU A 20 4.38 -18.97 16.11
N GLY A 21 3.70 -17.96 15.54
CA GLY A 21 3.29 -16.76 16.26
C GLY A 21 4.45 -15.82 16.66
N THR A 22 5.64 -16.05 16.09
CA THR A 22 6.83 -15.20 16.26
C THR A 22 6.94 -14.06 15.23
N ALA A 23 5.94 -13.90 14.36
CA ALA A 23 5.87 -12.75 13.45
C ALA A 23 5.62 -11.46 14.24
N LEU A 24 6.71 -10.71 14.46
CA LEU A 24 6.67 -9.36 15.01
C LEU A 24 5.95 -8.45 14.00
N ILE A 25 4.69 -8.11 14.28
CA ILE A 25 3.91 -7.15 13.50
C ILE A 25 4.42 -5.76 13.85
N LEU A 26 5.16 -5.18 12.91
CA LEU A 26 5.80 -3.88 13.07
C LEU A 26 4.90 -2.80 12.47
N ASP A 27 4.28 -2.02 13.35
CA ASP A 27 3.58 -0.80 12.99
C ASP A 27 4.61 0.31 12.81
N ILE A 28 4.99 0.56 11.54
CA ILE A 28 5.82 1.71 11.19
C ILE A 28 4.87 2.89 11.03
N ASP A 29 4.81 3.78 12.02
CA ASP A 29 4.07 5.06 11.98
C ASP A 29 2.60 4.98 11.49
N GLY A 30 1.92 3.83 11.66
CA GLY A 30 0.54 3.64 11.18
C GLY A 30 0.41 3.17 9.73
N PHE A 31 1.50 2.77 9.07
CA PHE A 31 1.51 2.34 7.68
C PHE A 31 1.29 0.82 7.52
N GLU A 32 0.21 0.46 6.85
CA GLU A 32 -0.13 -0.91 6.39
C GLU A 32 0.79 -1.44 5.25
N GLY A 33 2.11 -1.33 5.38
CA GLY A 33 3.08 -1.94 4.47
C GLY A 33 3.87 -0.97 3.57
N PRO A 34 4.87 -1.48 2.82
CA PRO A 34 5.83 -0.65 2.10
C PRO A 34 5.22 0.14 0.93
N LEU A 35 4.20 -0.40 0.25
CA LEU A 35 3.48 0.32 -0.81
C LEU A 35 2.65 1.49 -0.27
N HIS A 36 2.08 1.34 0.93
CA HIS A 36 1.34 2.42 1.58
C HIS A 36 2.28 3.56 1.99
N LEU A 37 3.43 3.23 2.60
CA LEU A 37 4.46 4.22 2.89
C LEU A 37 4.93 4.96 1.63
N LEU A 38 5.17 4.25 0.53
CA LEU A 38 5.51 4.87 -0.76
C LEU A 38 4.43 5.81 -1.27
N LEU A 39 3.16 5.42 -1.14
CA LEU A 39 2.04 6.28 -1.53
C LEU A 39 2.00 7.56 -0.69
N GLU A 40 2.20 7.46 0.62
CA GLU A 40 2.19 8.62 1.51
C GLU A 40 3.38 9.57 1.27
N LEU A 41 4.58 9.03 1.03
CA LEU A 41 5.74 9.82 0.61
C LEU A 41 5.47 10.56 -0.73
N ALA A 42 4.85 9.88 -1.69
CA ALA A 42 4.47 10.50 -2.97
C ALA A 42 3.45 11.63 -2.78
N ARG A 43 2.48 11.47 -1.87
CA ARG A 43 1.48 12.51 -1.55
C ARG A 43 2.11 13.73 -0.87
N MET A 44 3.08 13.52 0.01
CA MET A 44 3.81 14.63 0.67
C MET A 44 4.54 15.53 -0.33
N GLN A 45 5.00 14.97 -1.45
CA GLN A 45 5.66 15.71 -2.52
C GLN A 45 4.70 16.59 -3.36
N LYS A 46 3.36 16.46 -3.19
CA LYS A 46 2.32 17.14 -4.00
C LYS A 46 2.51 16.97 -5.51
N VAL A 47 3.14 15.86 -5.93
CA VAL A 47 3.33 15.54 -7.34
C VAL A 47 2.14 14.73 -7.81
N ASP A 48 1.61 15.08 -8.98
CA ASP A 48 0.57 14.30 -9.66
C ASP A 48 1.08 12.86 -9.85
N LEU A 49 0.34 11.85 -9.37
CA LEU A 49 0.79 10.46 -9.38
C LEU A 49 1.01 9.91 -10.81
N THR A 50 0.52 10.63 -11.82
CA THR A 50 0.79 10.37 -13.24
C THR A 50 2.16 10.85 -13.73
N ARG A 51 2.85 11.70 -12.95
CA ARG A 51 4.13 12.33 -13.30
C ARG A 51 5.23 12.09 -12.25
N ILE A 52 5.07 11.11 -11.37
CA ILE A 52 6.02 10.82 -10.29
C ILE A 52 7.39 10.48 -10.87
N SER A 53 8.42 11.14 -10.38
CA SER A 53 9.80 10.66 -10.53
C SER A 53 10.01 9.48 -9.58
N ILE A 54 9.90 8.24 -10.09
CA ILE A 54 10.16 7.02 -9.30
C ILE A 54 11.54 7.05 -8.64
N LEU A 55 12.50 7.72 -9.28
CA LEU A 55 13.85 7.88 -8.76
C LEU A 55 13.90 8.75 -7.50
N GLU A 56 13.17 9.86 -7.46
CA GLU A 56 13.06 10.70 -6.26
C GLU A 56 12.33 9.98 -5.14
N LEU A 57 11.27 9.24 -5.47
CA LEU A 57 10.51 8.45 -4.51
C LEU A 57 11.38 7.36 -3.88
N ALA A 58 12.20 6.69 -4.69
CA ALA A 58 13.17 5.70 -4.22
C ALA A 58 14.15 6.30 -3.21
N ASP A 59 14.64 7.51 -3.46
CA ASP A 59 15.56 8.20 -2.55
C ASP A 59 14.94 8.59 -1.22
N GLN A 60 13.71 9.08 -1.25
CA GLN A 60 12.97 9.38 -0.02
C GLN A 60 12.70 8.13 0.80
N TYR A 61 12.27 7.05 0.13
CA TYR A 61 12.02 5.79 0.81
C TYR A 61 13.29 5.25 1.48
N VAL A 62 14.41 5.19 0.76
CA VAL A 62 15.69 4.72 1.31
C VAL A 62 16.16 5.62 2.45
N THR A 63 15.97 6.94 2.34
CA THR A 63 16.33 7.90 3.39
C THR A 63 15.48 7.68 4.64
N PHE A 64 14.17 7.54 4.47
CA PHE A 64 13.24 7.25 5.56
C PHE A 64 13.61 5.96 6.29
N ILE A 65 13.86 4.86 5.56
CA ILE A 65 14.25 3.58 6.14
C ILE A 65 15.59 3.68 6.89
N LYS A 66 16.56 4.46 6.39
CA LYS A 66 17.82 4.70 7.10
C LYS A 66 17.60 5.44 8.41
N THR A 67 16.84 6.54 8.39
CA THR A 67 16.52 7.32 9.61
C THR A 67 15.73 6.49 10.62
N ALA A 68 14.77 5.69 10.14
CA ALA A 68 14.00 4.77 10.98
C ALA A 68 14.90 3.70 11.62
N ARG A 69 15.86 3.15 10.86
CA ARG A 69 16.84 2.18 11.36
C ARG A 69 17.75 2.74 12.45
N ASP A 70 18.17 3.99 12.30
CA ASP A 70 19.02 4.67 13.29
C ASP A 70 18.25 4.92 14.62
N LEU A 71 16.92 4.99 14.54
CA LEU A 71 16.04 5.18 15.70
C LEU A 71 15.58 3.87 16.33
N ARG A 72 15.35 2.79 15.56
CA ARG A 72 14.95 1.43 16.04
C ARG A 72 15.34 0.32 15.03
N ILE A 73 15.75 -0.84 15.55
CA ILE A 73 16.41 -1.92 14.78
C ILE A 73 15.43 -2.93 14.14
N GLU A 74 14.17 -2.95 14.55
CA GLU A 74 13.18 -3.94 14.11
C GLU A 74 12.43 -3.44 12.85
N LEU A 75 13.13 -3.25 11.73
CA LEU A 75 12.45 -2.98 10.45
C LEU A 75 11.93 -4.29 9.88
N ALA A 76 10.64 -4.32 9.51
CA ALA A 76 10.01 -5.52 8.96
C ALA A 76 10.69 -5.93 7.64
N ALA A 77 10.76 -7.24 7.38
CA ALA A 77 11.44 -7.80 6.21
C ALA A 77 10.94 -7.19 4.89
N ASP A 78 9.63 -7.00 4.74
CA ASP A 78 9.02 -6.45 3.53
C ASP A 78 9.51 -5.04 3.19
N TYR A 79 9.80 -4.22 4.21
CA TYR A 79 10.31 -2.86 4.01
C TYR A 79 11.77 -2.87 3.55
N LEU A 80 12.60 -3.74 4.12
CA LEU A 80 13.99 -3.89 3.70
C LEU A 80 14.10 -4.50 2.30
N VAL A 81 13.21 -5.43 1.96
CA VAL A 81 13.09 -5.98 0.60
C VAL A 81 12.74 -4.86 -0.38
N MET A 82 11.75 -4.03 -0.07
CA MET A 82 11.38 -2.90 -0.93
C MET A 82 12.51 -1.87 -1.03
N ALA A 83 13.21 -1.56 0.07
CA ALA A 83 14.36 -0.64 0.07
C ALA A 83 15.48 -1.14 -0.85
N SER A 84 15.77 -2.43 -0.78
CA SER A 84 16.79 -3.09 -1.61
C SER A 84 16.39 -3.07 -3.09
N TRP A 85 15.12 -3.37 -3.37
CA TRP A 85 14.57 -3.34 -4.72
C TRP A 85 14.58 -1.92 -5.31
N LEU A 86 14.22 -0.90 -4.53
CA LEU A 86 14.29 0.51 -4.95
C LEU A 86 15.72 0.99 -5.18
N ALA A 87 16.67 0.58 -4.32
CA ALA A 87 18.09 0.88 -4.53
C ALA A 87 18.63 0.25 -5.81
N TYR A 88 18.23 -0.99 -6.11
CA TYR A 88 18.54 -1.66 -7.37
C TYR A 88 17.93 -0.93 -8.58
N LEU A 89 16.63 -0.61 -8.51
CA LEU A 89 15.93 0.13 -9.56
C LEU A 89 16.60 1.49 -9.82
N LYS A 90 16.92 2.22 -8.75
CA LYS A 90 17.62 3.50 -8.83
C LYS A 90 18.97 3.36 -9.55
N SER A 91 19.78 2.36 -9.17
CA SER A 91 21.08 2.11 -9.81
C SER A 91 20.93 1.89 -11.32
N ARG A 92 19.98 1.03 -11.71
CA ARG A 92 19.69 0.72 -13.12
C ARG A 92 19.19 1.93 -13.92
N LEU A 93 18.42 2.83 -13.30
CA LEU A 93 17.89 4.03 -13.96
C LEU A 93 18.95 5.13 -14.17
N ILE A 94 20.02 5.15 -13.38
CA ILE A 94 21.08 6.19 -13.45
C ILE A 94 22.21 5.79 -14.41
N LEU A 95 22.42 4.50 -14.64
CA LEU A 95 23.52 4.00 -15.47
C LEU A 95 23.40 4.46 -16.94
N PRO A 96 24.48 5.00 -17.55
CA PRO A 96 24.50 5.32 -18.98
C PRO A 96 24.24 4.07 -19.82
N ARG A 97 23.41 4.18 -20.87
CA ARG A 97 23.14 3.09 -21.80
C ARG A 97 24.38 2.85 -22.67
N GLU A 98 25.00 1.69 -22.55
CA GLU A 98 26.01 1.27 -23.53
C GLU A 98 25.30 0.94 -24.84
N GLU A 99 25.71 1.59 -25.93
CA GLU A 99 25.09 1.52 -27.26
C GLU A 99 25.06 0.09 -27.86
N ALA A 100 25.73 -0.88 -27.25
CA ALA A 100 25.81 -2.27 -27.69
C ALA A 100 24.80 -3.23 -27.03
N GLN A 101 24.00 -2.77 -26.07
CA GLN A 101 22.91 -3.55 -25.49
C GLN A 101 21.59 -2.81 -25.70
N GLU A 102 20.94 -3.09 -26.84
CA GLU A 102 19.55 -2.71 -27.20
C GLU A 102 18.49 -3.24 -26.20
N GLN A 103 18.87 -3.67 -25.01
CA GLN A 103 18.06 -4.41 -24.03
C GLN A 103 18.09 -3.74 -22.66
N LEU A 104 17.65 -2.49 -22.53
CA LEU A 104 17.13 -2.00 -21.25
C LEU A 104 15.75 -1.31 -21.33
N PRO A 105 14.71 -1.95 -21.91
CA PRO A 105 13.31 -1.67 -21.54
C PRO A 105 13.00 -2.02 -20.07
N GLU A 106 13.75 -2.96 -19.49
CA GLU A 106 13.39 -3.62 -18.24
C GLU A 106 13.28 -2.68 -17.03
N ALA A 107 14.17 -1.69 -16.89
CA ALA A 107 14.16 -0.78 -15.73
C ALA A 107 13.04 0.27 -15.80
N GLU A 108 12.80 0.83 -16.98
CA GLU A 108 11.69 1.77 -17.20
C GLU A 108 10.35 1.06 -17.06
N GLU A 109 10.22 -0.17 -17.56
CA GLU A 109 9.04 -1.00 -17.38
C GLU A 109 8.80 -1.36 -15.90
N MET A 110 9.84 -1.72 -15.15
CA MET A 110 9.76 -1.95 -13.70
C MET A 110 9.25 -0.70 -12.95
N ALA A 111 9.76 0.48 -13.32
CA ALA A 111 9.32 1.75 -12.75
C ALA A 111 7.86 2.05 -13.10
N ALA A 112 7.46 1.84 -14.36
CA ALA A 112 6.08 2.03 -14.82
C ALA A 112 5.12 1.07 -14.09
N HIS A 113 5.50 -0.19 -13.90
CA HIS A 113 4.70 -1.16 -13.17
C HIS A 113 4.54 -0.80 -11.68
N LEU A 114 5.57 -0.23 -11.05
CA LEU A 114 5.45 0.31 -9.70
C LEU A 114 4.52 1.51 -9.64
N ALA A 115 4.68 2.47 -10.55
CA ALA A 115 3.81 3.64 -10.63
C ALA A 115 2.34 3.21 -10.78
N PHE A 116 2.07 2.25 -11.66
CA PHE A 116 0.74 1.67 -11.85
C PHE A 116 0.19 1.03 -10.57
N ARG A 117 1.02 0.28 -9.84
CA ARG A 117 0.62 -0.30 -8.54
C ARG A 117 0.27 0.76 -7.51
N LEU A 118 1.01 1.86 -7.45
CA LEU A 118 0.72 2.99 -6.54
C LEU A 118 -0.59 3.68 -6.91
N GLN A 119 -0.82 3.97 -8.20
CA GLN A 119 -2.08 4.54 -8.69
C GLN A 119 -3.27 3.64 -8.35
N ARG A 120 -3.11 2.33 -8.53
CA ARG A 120 -4.16 1.36 -8.20
C ARG A 120 -4.45 1.36 -6.69
N LEU A 121 -3.41 1.39 -5.85
CA LEU A 121 -3.57 1.47 -4.40
C LEU A 121 -4.29 2.76 -4.00
N GLU A 122 -3.93 3.90 -4.58
CA GLU A 122 -4.61 5.17 -4.32
C GLU A 122 -6.10 5.08 -4.67
N ALA A 123 -6.44 4.60 -5.87
CA ALA A 123 -7.83 4.45 -6.31
C ALA A 123 -8.63 3.53 -5.35
N MET A 124 -8.02 2.45 -4.89
CA MET A 124 -8.62 1.55 -3.90
C MET A 124 -8.85 2.25 -2.55
N ARG A 125 -7.88 3.03 -2.06
CA ARG A 125 -8.04 3.79 -0.81
C ARG A 125 -9.12 4.86 -0.92
N LEU A 126 -9.17 5.60 -2.03
CA LEU A 126 -10.24 6.57 -2.29
C LEU A 126 -11.63 5.92 -2.32
N ALA A 127 -11.74 4.75 -2.94
CA ALA A 127 -12.99 3.98 -2.95
C ALA A 127 -13.35 3.50 -1.53
N ALA A 128 -12.39 2.99 -0.77
CA ALA A 128 -12.58 2.59 0.62
C ALA A 128 -13.05 3.76 1.49
N ASP A 129 -12.39 4.92 1.40
CA ASP A 129 -12.79 6.15 2.10
C ASP A 129 -14.22 6.58 1.71
N GLY A 130 -14.56 6.44 0.43
CA GLY A 130 -15.91 6.68 -0.07
C GLY A 130 -16.94 5.76 0.58
N LEU A 131 -16.63 4.47 0.68
CA LEU A 131 -17.48 3.46 1.33
C LEU A 131 -17.63 3.72 2.83
N PHE A 132 -16.55 4.07 3.53
CA PHE A 132 -16.59 4.37 4.96
C PHE A 132 -17.42 5.62 5.30
N LYS A 133 -17.58 6.54 4.34
CA LYS A 133 -18.46 7.72 4.49
C LYS A 133 -19.95 7.39 4.32
N LEU A 134 -20.30 6.21 3.79
CA LEU A 134 -21.70 5.84 3.59
C LEU A 134 -22.37 5.56 4.93
N LYS A 135 -23.66 5.92 5.01
CA LYS A 135 -24.47 5.64 6.19
C LYS A 135 -24.71 4.13 6.31
N GLN A 136 -24.38 3.57 7.46
CA GLN A 136 -24.55 2.15 7.72
C GLN A 136 -25.91 1.87 8.37
N VAL A 137 -26.58 0.81 7.91
CA VAL A 137 -27.80 0.31 8.54
C VAL A 137 -27.45 -0.26 9.93
N GLY A 138 -28.25 0.06 10.94
CA GLY A 138 -27.99 -0.32 12.34
C GLY A 138 -27.05 0.62 13.09
N GLN A 139 -26.34 1.53 12.41
CA GLN A 139 -25.58 2.61 13.05
C GLN A 139 -26.18 3.98 12.76
N ASN A 140 -26.26 4.35 11.47
CA ASN A 140 -26.72 5.67 11.02
C ASN A 140 -28.16 5.62 10.45
N VAL A 141 -28.57 4.46 9.93
CA VAL A 141 -29.92 4.24 9.37
C VAL A 141 -30.59 3.12 10.13
N PHE A 142 -31.71 3.42 10.79
CA PHE A 142 -32.52 2.44 11.49
C PHE A 142 -33.73 2.10 10.62
N VAL A 143 -33.82 0.84 10.19
CA VAL A 143 -34.99 0.35 9.45
C VAL A 143 -36.16 0.18 10.41
N ARG A 144 -37.39 0.40 9.91
CA ARG A 144 -38.58 0.06 10.69
C ARG A 144 -38.67 -1.46 10.82
N GLY A 145 -38.99 -1.93 12.03
CA GLY A 145 -39.33 -3.34 12.25
C GLY A 145 -40.58 -3.76 11.47
N MET A 146 -40.88 -5.06 11.45
CA MET A 146 -42.16 -5.53 10.90
C MET A 146 -43.32 -4.80 11.60
N PRO A 147 -44.25 -4.18 10.86
CA PRO A 147 -45.43 -3.59 11.48
C PRO A 147 -46.19 -4.69 12.21
N GLU A 148 -46.61 -4.44 13.45
CA GLU A 148 -47.26 -5.43 14.36
C GLU A 148 -48.65 -5.92 13.88
N GLY A 149 -48.94 -5.89 12.58
CA GLY A 149 -50.23 -6.29 12.03
C GLY A 149 -51.39 -5.38 12.42
N LEU A 150 -51.11 -4.25 13.09
CA LEU A 150 -52.10 -3.25 13.48
C LEU A 150 -52.68 -2.59 12.22
N ARG A 151 -53.81 -3.12 11.76
CA ARG A 151 -54.61 -2.50 10.70
C ARG A 151 -55.23 -1.23 11.25
N SER A 152 -54.67 -0.07 10.87
CA SER A 152 -55.31 1.22 11.13
C SER A 152 -56.65 1.28 10.42
N ARG A 153 -57.76 1.09 11.16
CA ARG A 153 -59.10 1.38 10.65
C ARG A 153 -59.41 2.84 10.93
N THR A 154 -59.38 3.65 9.87
CA THR A 154 -59.85 5.04 9.93
C THR A 154 -61.32 5.07 9.54
N SER A 155 -62.20 5.44 10.48
CA SER A 155 -63.60 5.73 10.18
C SER A 155 -63.78 7.25 10.12
N PRO A 156 -64.32 7.81 9.03
CA PRO A 156 -64.63 9.24 8.97
C PRO A 156 -65.78 9.54 9.93
N LEU A 157 -65.57 10.47 10.86
CA LEU A 157 -66.63 11.06 11.68
C LEU A 157 -67.32 12.15 10.84
N TYR A 158 -68.54 11.88 10.39
CA TYR A 158 -69.39 12.90 9.78
C TYR A 158 -70.32 13.47 10.84
N GLN A 159 -70.20 14.76 11.11
CA GLN A 159 -71.12 15.50 11.96
C GLN A 159 -72.06 16.28 11.04
N ALA A 160 -73.34 15.89 11.03
CA ALA A 160 -74.42 16.56 10.30
C ALA A 160 -75.00 17.71 11.14
#